data_AF-A0A521UP78-F1
#
_entry.id   AF-A0A521UP78-F1
#
_cell.length_a   1.000
_cell.length_b   1.000
_cell.length_c   1.000
_cell.angle_alpha   90.00
_cell.angle_beta   90.00
_cell.angle_gamma   90.00
#
_symmetry.space_group_name_H-M   'P 1'
#
loop_
_entity.id
_entity.type
_entity.pdbx_description
1 polymer ?
#
loop_
_entity_poly.entity_id
_entity_poly.type
_entity_poly.pdbx_seq_one_letter_code
_entity_poly.pdbx_strand_id
1 'polypeptide(L)'
;MLACIQQPLGLPFIDLTALQECPETDQTSPESGIWWWEGLTERDGAGMVFKPKLFIAKGWRDNTQPAVKCRGREYLRIIYGPEYTVPENLERLRSRGLATKRSLALREFALGVEPLEPFVRGEPLSRVHECVFALLALESEPVDPRL
;
A
#
# COMPACT_ATOMS: atom_id res chain seq x y z
N MET A 1 -8.42 11.06 1.44
CA MET A 1 -7.42 9.97 1.49
C MET A 1 -6.21 10.42 2.30
N LEU A 2 -5.46 9.50 2.91
CA LEU A 2 -4.25 9.78 3.67
C LEU A 2 -3.03 9.25 2.91
N ALA A 3 -1.96 10.03 2.87
CA ALA A 3 -0.71 9.73 2.20
C ALA A 3 0.41 9.70 3.26
N CYS A 4 1.20 8.64 3.35
CA CYS A 4 2.13 8.41 4.47
C CYS A 4 3.54 7.99 4.03
N ILE A 5 4.59 8.46 4.73
CA ILE A 5 5.98 7.98 4.60
C ILE A 5 6.77 8.10 5.92
N GLN A 6 7.75 7.23 6.19
CA GLN A 6 8.59 7.29 7.39
C GLN A 6 9.59 8.46 7.32
N GLN A 7 9.69 9.28 8.38
CA GLN A 7 10.71 10.33 8.53
C GLN A 7 11.35 10.29 9.92
N PRO A 8 12.69 10.36 10.03
CA PRO A 8 13.35 10.22 11.31
C PRO A 8 13.28 11.46 12.20
N LEU A 9 12.95 11.27 13.49
CA LEU A 9 13.05 12.32 14.52
C LEU A 9 13.12 11.78 15.97
N GLY A 10 14.25 12.07 16.63
CA GLY A 10 14.37 12.39 18.06
C GLY A 10 14.40 11.26 19.10
N LEU A 11 13.78 10.11 18.85
CA LEU A 11 13.99 8.90 19.64
C LEU A 11 14.91 7.97 18.84
N PRO A 12 15.98 7.40 19.44
CA PRO A 12 17.02 6.71 18.67
C PRO A 12 16.52 5.51 17.85
N PHE A 13 15.30 5.03 18.09
CA PHE A 13 14.74 3.82 17.48
C PHE A 13 13.26 3.94 17.05
N ILE A 14 12.62 5.11 17.18
CA ILE A 14 11.21 5.32 16.79
C ILE A 14 11.08 6.62 16.01
N ASP A 15 10.71 6.48 14.74
CA ASP A 15 10.56 7.57 13.80
C ASP A 15 9.09 7.83 13.48
N LEU A 16 8.72 9.11 13.35
CA LEU A 16 7.36 9.49 12.97
C LEU A 16 7.14 9.30 11.47
N THR A 17 5.91 9.02 11.09
CA THR A 17 5.54 8.95 9.67
C THR A 17 4.96 10.30 9.25
N ALA A 18 5.63 10.99 8.33
CA ALA A 18 5.08 12.16 7.68
C ALA A 18 3.78 11.78 6.96
N LEU A 19 2.73 12.56 7.22
CA LEU A 19 1.39 12.32 6.71
C LEU A 19 0.87 13.58 6.03
N GLN A 20 0.31 13.40 4.84
CA GLN A 20 -0.45 14.44 4.16
C GLN A 20 -1.89 13.96 3.96
N GLU A 21 -2.85 14.76 4.41
CA GLU A 21 -4.24 14.57 4.05
C GLU A 21 -4.46 15.10 2.63
N CYS A 22 -5.00 14.26 1.76
CA CYS A 22 -5.47 14.65 0.43
C CYS A 22 -7.00 14.75 0.49
N PRO A 23 -7.59 15.95 0.44
CA PRO A 23 -9.04 16.12 0.46
C PRO A 23 -9.70 15.49 -0.77
N GLU A 24 -10.94 15.03 -0.63
CA GLU A 24 -11.73 14.48 -1.73
C GLU A 24 -12.21 15.60 -2.65
N THR A 25 -11.64 15.64 -3.85
CA THR A 25 -12.09 16.19 -5.17
C THR A 25 -12.95 17.45 -5.31
N ASP A 26 -13.38 18.18 -4.29
CA ASP A 26 -14.28 19.32 -4.51
C ASP A 26 -13.74 20.69 -4.09
N GLN A 27 -12.63 20.78 -3.33
CA GLN A 27 -12.16 22.09 -2.82
C GLN A 27 -10.64 22.28 -2.79
N THR A 28 -9.82 21.36 -3.32
CA THR A 28 -8.37 21.58 -3.43
C THR A 28 -7.79 20.77 -4.57
N SER A 29 -6.91 21.40 -5.36
CA SER A 29 -6.28 20.76 -6.52
C SER A 29 -5.43 19.54 -6.08
N PRO A 30 -5.49 18.41 -6.81
CA PRO A 30 -4.61 17.25 -6.59
C PRO A 30 -3.12 17.60 -6.67
N GLU A 31 -2.79 18.78 -7.21
CA GLU A 31 -1.44 19.34 -7.29
C GLU A 31 -0.67 19.32 -5.97
N SER A 32 -1.31 19.61 -4.84
CA SER A 32 -0.60 19.65 -3.55
C SER A 32 -0.08 18.27 -3.12
N GLY A 33 -0.82 17.20 -3.40
CA GLY A 33 -0.40 15.83 -3.14
C GLY A 33 0.66 15.35 -4.13
N ILE A 34 0.57 15.78 -5.39
CA ILE A 34 1.57 15.50 -6.42
C ILE A 34 2.90 16.17 -6.04
N TRP A 35 2.87 17.48 -5.76
CA TRP A 35 4.06 18.25 -5.39
C TRP A 35 4.78 17.67 -4.17
N TRP A 36 4.03 17.24 -3.16
CA TRP A 36 4.60 16.58 -2.00
C TRP A 36 5.27 15.25 -2.34
N TRP A 37 4.61 14.42 -3.16
CA TRP A 37 5.16 13.15 -3.62
C TRP A 37 6.42 13.34 -4.48
N GLU A 38 6.44 14.35 -5.36
CA GLU A 38 7.62 14.70 -6.17
C GLU A 38 8.79 15.10 -5.27
N GLY A 39 8.60 16.09 -4.39
CA GLY A 39 9.66 16.56 -3.49
C GLY A 39 10.19 15.49 -2.53
N LEU A 40 9.40 14.47 -2.24
CA LEU A 40 9.79 13.32 -1.43
C LEU A 40 10.60 12.28 -2.21
N THR A 41 10.20 12.00 -3.45
CA THR A 41 10.88 11.02 -4.31
C THR A 41 12.16 11.56 -4.92
N GLU A 42 12.30 12.88 -5.01
CA GLU A 42 13.57 13.56 -5.35
C GLU A 42 14.64 13.45 -4.25
N ARG A 43 14.23 13.20 -3.00
CA ARG A 43 15.11 13.06 -1.83
C ARG A 43 15.36 11.59 -1.48
N ASP A 44 15.49 10.74 -2.50
CA ASP A 44 15.68 9.28 -2.38
C ASP A 44 14.53 8.52 -1.68
N GLY A 45 13.37 9.16 -1.50
CA GLY A 45 12.19 8.50 -0.97
C GLY A 45 11.67 7.42 -1.90
N ALA A 46 11.30 6.25 -1.34
CA ALA A 46 10.74 5.14 -2.12
C ALA A 46 9.41 5.49 -2.82
N GLY A 47 8.70 6.50 -2.30
CA GLY A 47 7.35 6.90 -2.71
C GLY A 47 6.33 6.63 -1.62
N MET A 48 5.05 6.78 -1.91
CA MET A 48 4.01 6.98 -0.92
C MET A 48 3.02 5.83 -0.86
N VAL A 49 2.37 5.65 0.30
CA VAL A 49 1.20 4.78 0.45
C VAL A 49 -0.05 5.64 0.62
N PHE A 50 -0.99 5.50 -0.31
CA PHE A 50 -2.33 6.08 -0.22
C PHE A 50 -3.25 5.14 0.55
N LYS A 51 -4.01 5.68 1.51
CA LYS A 51 -4.97 4.95 2.34
C LYS A 51 -6.31 5.68 2.36
N PRO A 52 -7.45 4.97 2.44
CA PRO A 52 -8.71 5.60 2.81
C PRO A 52 -8.62 6.24 4.21
N LYS A 53 -9.45 7.24 4.49
CA LYS A 53 -9.47 7.90 5.80
C LYS A 53 -9.97 6.96 6.90
N LEU A 54 -10.95 6.12 6.57
CA LEU A 54 -11.42 5.03 7.44
C LEU A 54 -10.55 3.79 7.22
N PHE A 55 -10.20 3.10 8.30
CA PHE A 55 -9.36 1.89 8.24
C PHE A 55 -10.04 0.77 7.44
N ILE A 56 -11.34 0.53 7.69
CA ILE A 56 -12.18 -0.35 6.88
C ILE A 56 -13.16 0.55 6.11
N ALA A 57 -12.82 0.85 4.86
CA ALA A 57 -13.65 1.67 3.99
C ALA A 57 -14.51 0.78 3.07
N LYS A 58 -15.81 1.08 2.97
CA LYS A 58 -16.71 0.45 2.00
C LYS A 58 -16.79 1.30 0.74
N GLY A 59 -16.49 0.70 -0.41
CA GLY A 59 -16.70 1.32 -1.71
C GLY A 59 -18.13 1.11 -2.20
N TRP A 60 -18.49 1.74 -3.33
CA TRP A 60 -19.85 1.68 -3.88
C TRP A 60 -20.28 0.27 -4.39
N ARG A 61 -19.30 -0.62 -4.62
CA ARG A 61 -19.46 -2.02 -5.05
C ARG A 61 -18.60 -2.97 -4.21
N ASP A 62 -18.59 -2.70 -2.92
CA ASP A 62 -18.31 -3.69 -1.87
C ASP A 62 -16.87 -3.97 -1.46
N ASN A 63 -15.81 -3.40 -2.07
CA ASN A 63 -14.47 -3.43 -1.47
C ASN A 63 -13.53 -2.33 -2.01
N THR A 64 -13.08 -1.43 -1.11
CA THR A 64 -12.04 -0.44 -1.40
C THR A 64 -10.68 -1.02 -1.00
N GLN A 65 -9.65 -0.83 -1.83
CA GLN A 65 -8.29 -1.24 -1.46
C GLN A 65 -7.87 -0.53 -0.16
N PRO A 66 -7.38 -1.25 0.86
CA PRO A 66 -7.01 -0.65 2.15
C PRO A 66 -5.79 0.27 2.02
N ALA A 67 -4.94 -0.01 1.02
CA ALA A 67 -3.78 0.80 0.70
C ALA A 67 -3.38 0.65 -0.77
N VAL A 68 -2.81 1.70 -1.36
CA VAL A 68 -2.21 1.68 -2.69
C VAL A 68 -0.82 2.30 -2.64
N LYS A 69 0.19 1.56 -3.09
CA LYS A 69 1.57 2.03 -3.16
C LYS A 69 1.81 2.82 -4.46
N CYS A 70 2.43 3.99 -4.36
CA CYS A 70 2.85 4.82 -5.48
C CYS A 70 4.35 5.15 -5.35
N ARG A 71 5.17 4.40 -6.09
CA ARG A 71 6.64 4.42 -5.95
C ARG A 71 7.28 5.45 -6.86
N GLY A 72 8.33 6.11 -6.36
CA GLY A 72 9.11 7.11 -7.08
C GLY A 72 9.84 6.54 -8.30
N ARG A 73 10.13 7.41 -9.28
CA ARG A 73 10.77 7.01 -10.54
C ARG A 73 12.14 6.35 -10.32
N GLU A 74 12.98 6.94 -9.48
CA GLU A 74 14.33 6.42 -9.23
C GLU A 74 14.29 5.11 -8.42
N TYR A 75 13.40 5.02 -7.42
CA TYR A 75 13.18 3.78 -6.67
C TYR A 75 12.76 2.60 -7.58
N LEU A 76 11.91 2.87 -8.57
CA LEU A 76 11.48 1.84 -9.53
C LEU A 76 12.61 1.29 -10.40
N ARG A 77 13.77 1.95 -10.51
CA ARG A 77 14.96 1.38 -11.17
C ARG A 77 15.51 0.17 -10.43
N ILE A 78 15.37 0.13 -9.10
CA ILE A 78 15.77 -1.02 -8.27
C ILE A 78 14.88 -2.23 -8.58
N ILE A 79 13.60 -1.98 -8.87
CA ILE A 79 12.59 -3.02 -9.07
C ILE A 79 12.54 -3.52 -10.52
N TYR A 80 12.61 -2.60 -11.49
CA TYR A 80 12.43 -2.90 -12.91
C TYR A 80 13.73 -2.85 -13.72
N GLY A 81 14.85 -2.51 -13.09
CA GLY A 81 16.15 -2.34 -13.72
C GLY A 81 16.46 -0.90 -14.13
N PRO A 82 17.73 -0.55 -14.34
CA PRO A 82 18.17 0.82 -14.60
C PRO A 82 17.57 1.43 -15.88
N GLU A 83 17.28 0.60 -16.88
CA GLU A 83 16.78 1.01 -18.20
C GLU A 83 15.25 0.94 -18.33
N TYR A 84 14.50 0.75 -17.24
CA TYR A 84 13.04 0.57 -17.34
C TYR A 84 12.31 1.79 -17.92
N THR A 85 12.94 2.97 -17.87
CA THR A 85 12.40 4.24 -18.41
C THR A 85 12.58 4.40 -19.92
N VAL A 86 13.36 3.52 -20.57
CA VAL A 86 13.48 3.49 -22.04
C VAL A 86 12.09 3.27 -22.64
N PRO A 87 11.65 4.04 -23.67
CA PRO A 87 10.26 4.04 -24.14
C PRO A 87 9.69 2.66 -24.44
N GLU A 88 10.47 1.80 -25.08
CA GLU A 88 10.09 0.43 -25.45
C GLU A 88 9.87 -0.45 -24.21
N ASN A 89 10.72 -0.31 -23.19
CA ASN A 89 10.57 -1.00 -21.92
C ASN A 89 9.35 -0.50 -21.14
N LEU A 90 9.17 0.82 -21.10
CA LEU A 90 8.09 1.46 -20.36
C LEU A 90 6.72 1.08 -20.94
N GLU A 91 6.58 1.08 -22.27
CA GLU A 91 5.33 0.71 -22.95
C GLU A 91 4.94 -0.73 -22.61
N ARG A 92 5.91 -1.66 -22.65
CA ARG A 92 5.68 -3.06 -22.23
C ARG A 92 5.24 -3.15 -20.77
N LEU A 93 5.84 -2.38 -19.87
CA LEU A 93 5.52 -2.41 -18.44
C LEU A 93 4.15 -1.80 -18.09
N ARG A 94 3.61 -0.91 -18.93
CA ARG A 94 2.25 -0.36 -18.75
C ARG A 94 1.17 -1.44 -18.82
N SER A 95 1.38 -2.47 -19.63
CA SER A 95 0.46 -3.61 -19.82
C SER A 95 0.43 -4.62 -18.67
N ARG A 96 0.70 -4.20 -17.42
CA ARG A 96 0.80 -5.10 -16.26
C ARG A 96 -0.57 -5.47 -15.68
N GLY A 97 -0.75 -6.76 -15.35
CA GLY A 97 -1.95 -7.26 -14.68
C GLY A 97 -1.93 -6.96 -13.17
N LEU A 98 -2.86 -6.11 -12.70
CA LEU A 98 -2.99 -5.77 -11.28
C LEU A 98 -4.10 -6.53 -10.54
N ALA A 99 -4.96 -7.24 -11.29
CA ALA A 99 -6.17 -7.85 -10.75
C ALA A 99 -5.88 -8.88 -9.64
N THR A 100 -4.95 -9.81 -9.89
CA THR A 100 -4.57 -10.85 -8.92
C THR A 100 -4.04 -10.24 -7.63
N LYS A 101 -3.09 -9.28 -7.71
CA LYS A 101 -2.51 -8.64 -6.51
C LYS A 101 -3.56 -7.83 -5.74
N ARG A 102 -4.48 -7.16 -6.43
CA ARG A 102 -5.61 -6.43 -5.80
C ARG A 102 -6.58 -7.38 -5.09
N SER A 103 -6.87 -8.53 -5.69
CA SER A 103 -7.73 -9.56 -5.09
C SER A 103 -7.07 -10.21 -3.86
N LEU A 104 -5.78 -10.52 -3.95
CA LEU A 104 -5.00 -11.05 -2.83
C LEU A 104 -4.95 -10.04 -1.67
N ALA A 105 -4.60 -8.79 -1.94
CA ALA A 105 -4.52 -7.74 -0.92
C ALA A 105 -5.83 -7.54 -0.14
N LEU A 106 -7.00 -7.68 -0.78
CA LEU A 106 -8.29 -7.60 -0.09
C LEU A 106 -8.54 -8.81 0.81
N ARG A 107 -8.20 -10.01 0.35
CA ARG A 107 -8.37 -11.26 1.12
C ARG A 107 -7.39 -11.32 2.29
N GLU A 108 -6.12 -10.97 2.06
CA GLU A 108 -5.10 -10.83 3.09
C GLU A 108 -5.51 -9.80 4.15
N PHE A 109 -6.02 -8.63 3.73
CA PHE A 109 -6.50 -7.62 4.67
C PHE A 109 -7.67 -8.12 5.52
N ALA A 110 -8.66 -8.77 4.92
CA ALA A 110 -9.79 -9.35 5.66
C ALA A 110 -9.31 -10.40 6.68
N LEU A 111 -8.46 -11.35 6.24
CA LEU A 111 -7.90 -12.40 7.11
C LEU A 111 -6.92 -11.87 8.16
N GLY A 112 -6.33 -10.69 7.95
CA GLY A 112 -5.46 -10.03 8.93
C GLY A 112 -6.24 -9.29 10.02
N VAL A 113 -7.42 -8.76 9.68
CA VAL A 113 -8.29 -8.03 10.62
C VAL A 113 -9.17 -8.98 11.43
N GLU A 114 -9.74 -10.00 10.79
CA GLU A 114 -10.67 -10.96 11.40
C GLU A 114 -10.16 -11.60 12.72
N PRO A 115 -8.89 -12.06 12.85
CA PRO A 115 -8.42 -12.71 14.07
C PRO A 115 -8.24 -11.76 15.25
N LEU A 116 -8.24 -10.44 15.03
CA LEU A 116 -8.05 -9.45 16.11
C LEU A 116 -9.21 -9.45 17.10
N GLU A 117 -10.45 -9.59 16.61
CA GLU A 117 -11.64 -9.59 17.47
C GLU A 117 -11.71 -10.81 18.42
N PRO A 118 -11.64 -12.07 17.95
CA PRO A 118 -11.63 -13.23 18.85
C PRO A 118 -10.40 -13.23 19.77
N PHE A 119 -9.25 -12.72 19.31
CA PHE A 119 -8.08 -12.56 20.17
C PHE A 119 -8.35 -11.62 21.35
N VAL A 120 -8.92 -10.43 21.10
CA VAL A 120 -9.28 -9.46 22.15
C VAL A 120 -10.35 -10.02 23.09
N ARG A 121 -11.27 -10.85 22.59
CA ARG A 121 -12.28 -11.54 23.43
C ARG A 121 -11.72 -12.72 24.24
N GLY A 122 -10.46 -13.10 24.06
CA GLY A 122 -9.86 -14.24 24.75
C GLY A 122 -10.41 -15.59 24.28
N GLU A 123 -10.87 -15.68 23.03
CA GLU A 123 -11.30 -16.95 22.44
C GLU A 123 -10.12 -17.93 22.27
N PRO A 124 -10.40 -19.24 22.09
CA PRO A 124 -9.35 -20.22 21.86
C PRO A 124 -8.45 -19.85 20.67
N LEU A 125 -7.14 -20.06 20.82
CA LEU A 125 -6.15 -19.75 19.77
C LEU A 125 -6.43 -20.43 18.44
N SER A 126 -7.15 -21.56 18.41
CA SER A 126 -7.57 -22.20 17.16
C SER A 126 -8.39 -21.25 16.26
N ARG A 127 -9.26 -20.41 16.84
CA ARG A 127 -10.06 -19.42 16.09
C ARG A 127 -9.22 -18.28 15.52
N VAL A 128 -8.17 -17.88 16.24
CA VAL A 128 -7.22 -16.86 15.79
C VAL A 128 -6.31 -17.44 14.70
N HIS A 129 -5.73 -18.61 14.95
CA HIS A 129 -4.77 -19.26 14.06
C HIS A 129 -5.39 -19.70 12.74
N GLU A 130 -6.68 -20.05 12.69
CA GLU A 130 -7.39 -20.36 11.45
C GLU A 130 -7.21 -19.23 10.41
N CYS A 131 -7.43 -17.97 10.81
CA CYS A 131 -7.28 -16.83 9.91
C CYS A 131 -5.81 -16.52 9.60
N VAL A 132 -4.93 -16.60 10.60
CA VAL A 132 -3.49 -16.33 10.44
C VAL A 132 -2.83 -17.33 9.48
N PHE A 133 -3.16 -18.62 9.59
CA PHE A 133 -2.64 -19.63 8.68
C PHE A 133 -3.24 -19.51 7.28
N ALA A 134 -4.51 -19.11 7.15
CA ALA A 134 -5.09 -18.81 5.84
C ALA A 134 -4.38 -17.64 5.16
N LEU A 135 -4.04 -16.57 5.91
CA LEU A 135 -3.25 -15.45 5.40
C LEU A 135 -1.88 -15.91 4.92
N LEU A 136 -1.17 -16.71 5.74
CA LEU A 136 0.14 -17.24 5.37
C LEU A 136 0.08 -18.12 4.11
N ALA A 137 -0.99 -18.90 3.94
CA ALA A 137 -1.21 -19.69 2.74
C ALA A 137 -1.41 -18.80 1.50
N LEU A 138 -2.14 -17.68 1.62
CA LEU A 138 -2.33 -16.74 0.50
C LEU A 138 -1.03 -16.07 0.04
N GLU A 139 -0.08 -15.81 0.94
CA GLU A 139 1.23 -15.26 0.57
C GLU A 139 2.06 -16.23 -0.30
N SER A 140 1.68 -17.50 -0.35
CA SER A 140 2.32 -18.50 -1.23
C SER A 140 1.76 -18.48 -2.66
N GLU A 141 0.68 -17.74 -2.91
CA GLU A 141 0.08 -17.64 -4.25
C GLU A 141 1.01 -16.88 -5.21
N PRO A 142 1.27 -17.42 -6.41
CA PRO A 142 2.18 -16.79 -7.35
C PRO A 142 1.62 -15.45 -7.85
N VAL A 143 2.40 -14.39 -7.68
CA VAL A 143 2.09 -13.05 -8.19
C VAL A 143 3.37 -12.38 -8.67
N ASP A 144 3.25 -11.41 -9.58
CA ASP A 144 4.39 -10.65 -10.06
C ASP A 144 5.12 -9.99 -8.87
N PRO A 145 6.39 -10.38 -8.57
CA PRO A 145 7.12 -9.90 -7.40
C PRO A 145 7.46 -8.40 -7.48
N ARG A 146 7.29 -7.79 -8.65
CA ARG A 146 7.56 -6.36 -8.87
C ARG A 146 6.41 -5.47 -8.38
N LEU A 147 5.24 -6.04 -8.05
CA LEU A 147 4.02 -5.31 -7.70
C LEU A 147 3.91 -4.92 -6.22
#